data_AF-A0A259M222-F1
#
_entry.id   AF-A0A259M222-F1
#
_cell.length_a   1.000
_cell.length_b   1.000
_cell.length_c   1.000
_cell.angle_alpha   90.00
_cell.angle_beta   90.00
_cell.angle_gamma   90.00
#
_symmetry.space_group_name_H-M   'P 1'
#
loop_
_entity.id
_entity.type
_entity.pdbx_description
1 polymer ?
#
loop_
_entity_poly.entity_id
_entity_poly.type
_entity_poly.pdbx_seq_one_letter_code
_entity_poly.pdbx_strand_id
1 'polypeptide(L)'
;SVGSNDLTQYLLAVDRNNPRVAQLYHSFHPAVLQALVRVAQDAHSVGKPVGICGELAGDPGGAILLMAMGYDSLSMNAASLPKVKSVIRSVDREWASRLLEDVLLLDSPHVIKSCVDLALRNAGFGRYLRPAKSSGTAMMEQAAS
;
A
#
# COMPACT_ATOMS: atom_id res chain seq x y z
N SER A 1 -1.81 -17.41 1.34
CA SER A 1 -2.04 -16.02 1.79
C SER A 1 -0.69 -15.35 1.99
N VAL A 2 -0.53 -14.09 1.59
CA VAL A 2 0.69 -13.29 1.76
C VAL A 2 0.58 -12.44 3.03
N GLY A 3 1.64 -12.36 3.84
CA GLY A 3 1.74 -11.38 4.92
C GLY A 3 2.50 -10.14 4.45
N SER A 4 1.81 -9.02 4.22
CA SER A 4 2.43 -7.82 3.62
C SER A 4 3.57 -7.25 4.48
N ASN A 5 3.44 -7.36 5.80
CA ASN A 5 4.40 -6.78 6.72
C ASN A 5 5.72 -7.54 6.68
N ASP A 6 5.67 -8.85 6.90
CA ASP A 6 6.84 -9.71 6.87
C ASP A 6 7.49 -9.71 5.48
N LEU A 7 6.69 -9.75 4.41
CA LEU A 7 7.20 -9.64 3.04
C LEU A 7 8.02 -8.35 2.88
N THR A 8 7.51 -7.22 3.35
CA THR A 8 8.21 -5.93 3.26
C THR A 8 9.49 -5.96 4.11
N GLN A 9 9.44 -6.49 5.34
CA GLN A 9 10.62 -6.57 6.21
C GLN A 9 11.74 -7.39 5.58
N TYR A 10 11.41 -8.58 5.06
CA TYR A 10 12.40 -9.47 4.46
C TYR A 10 12.92 -8.95 3.13
N LEU A 11 12.04 -8.42 2.27
CA LEU A 11 12.45 -7.94 0.95
C LEU A 11 13.31 -6.69 1.02
N LEU A 12 13.06 -5.81 2.00
CA LEU A 12 13.84 -4.59 2.21
C LEU A 12 15.02 -4.79 3.17
N ALA A 13 15.12 -5.95 3.82
CA ALA A 13 16.07 -6.21 4.90
C ALA A 13 16.00 -5.17 6.03
N VAL A 14 14.77 -4.75 6.40
CA VAL A 14 14.52 -3.71 7.41
C VAL A 14 13.64 -4.26 8.54
N ASP A 15 14.14 -4.13 9.77
CA ASP A 15 13.31 -4.35 10.96
C ASP A 15 12.50 -3.09 11.30
N ARG A 16 11.18 -3.19 11.12
CA ARG A 16 10.24 -2.08 11.40
C ARG A 16 10.13 -1.73 12.89
N ASN A 17 10.55 -2.63 13.77
CA ASN A 17 10.54 -2.41 15.22
C ASN A 17 11.87 -1.80 15.72
N ASN A 18 12.89 -1.69 14.86
CA ASN A 18 14.16 -1.07 15.20
C ASN A 18 14.14 0.42 14.81
N PRO A 19 14.11 1.36 15.77
CA PRO A 19 13.99 2.80 15.48
C PRO A 19 15.10 3.36 14.59
N ARG A 20 16.28 2.73 14.55
CA ARG A 20 17.42 3.17 13.73
C ARG A 20 17.20 3.00 12.23
N VAL A 21 16.34 2.05 11.84
CA VAL A 21 16.11 1.68 10.42
C VAL A 21 14.64 1.68 10.03
N ALA A 22 13.72 1.81 10.99
CA ALA A 22 12.27 1.76 10.75
C ALA A 22 11.78 2.74 9.67
N GLN A 23 12.47 3.88 9.49
CA GLN A 23 12.16 4.87 8.44
C GLN A 23 12.35 4.34 7.00
N LEU A 24 13.14 3.28 6.81
CA LEU A 24 13.35 2.64 5.50
C LEU A 24 12.25 1.63 5.16
N TYR A 25 11.42 1.24 6.14
CA TYR A 25 10.30 0.34 5.91
C TYR A 25 9.18 1.09 5.17
N HIS A 26 8.78 0.57 4.00
CA HIS A 26 7.68 1.17 3.24
C HIS A 26 6.91 0.14 2.42
N SER A 27 5.63 -0.07 2.74
CA SER A 27 4.78 -1.08 2.07
C SER A 27 4.51 -0.80 0.59
N PHE A 28 4.67 0.46 0.14
CA PHE A 28 4.56 0.86 -1.28
C PHE A 28 5.93 0.91 -1.99
N HIS A 29 6.97 0.30 -1.43
CA HIS A 29 8.26 0.22 -2.12
C HIS A 29 8.10 -0.51 -3.46
N PRO A 30 8.69 -0.02 -4.57
CA PRO A 30 8.53 -0.62 -5.90
C PRO A 30 8.81 -2.13 -5.92
N ALA A 31 9.91 -2.56 -5.27
CA ALA A 31 10.24 -3.98 -5.15
C ALA A 31 9.13 -4.82 -4.48
N VAL A 32 8.45 -4.28 -3.46
CA VAL A 32 7.35 -4.96 -2.76
C VAL A 32 6.14 -5.09 -3.69
N LEU A 33 5.78 -4.01 -4.39
CA LEU A 33 4.65 -4.02 -5.32
C LEU A 33 4.90 -4.97 -6.50
N GLN A 34 6.11 -4.96 -7.07
CA GLN A 34 6.52 -5.89 -8.13
C GLN A 34 6.47 -7.36 -7.66
N ALA A 35 6.92 -7.64 -6.43
CA ALA A 35 6.82 -8.97 -5.85
C ALA A 35 5.35 -9.41 -5.68
N LEU A 36 4.46 -8.53 -5.23
CA LEU A 36 3.03 -8.82 -5.07
C LEU A 36 2.35 -9.09 -6.42
N VAL A 37 2.65 -8.29 -7.46
CA VAL A 37 2.20 -8.55 -8.84
C VAL A 37 2.62 -9.95 -9.28
N ARG A 38 3.89 -10.28 -9.07
CA ARG A 38 4.44 -11.58 -9.47
C ARG A 38 3.76 -12.73 -8.75
N VAL A 39 3.54 -12.61 -7.43
CA VAL A 39 2.85 -13.62 -6.63
C VAL A 39 1.42 -13.84 -7.12
N ALA A 40 0.69 -12.76 -7.42
CA ALA A 40 -0.68 -12.88 -7.94
C ALA A 40 -0.72 -13.58 -9.30
N GLN A 41 0.15 -13.17 -10.22
CA GLN A 41 0.28 -13.78 -11.55
C GLN A 41 0.64 -15.27 -11.46
N ASP A 42 1.65 -15.62 -10.65
CA ASP A 42 2.09 -17.01 -10.50
C ASP A 42 0.99 -17.88 -9.89
N ALA A 43 0.25 -17.39 -8.88
CA ALA A 43 -0.87 -18.11 -8.28
C ALA A 43 -2.00 -18.38 -9.29
N HIS A 44 -2.38 -17.36 -10.06
CA HIS A 44 -3.42 -17.48 -11.08
C HIS A 44 -2.99 -18.34 -12.26
N SER A 45 -1.69 -18.34 -12.62
CA SER A 45 -1.16 -19.21 -13.69
C SER A 45 -1.35 -20.70 -13.42
N VAL A 46 -1.46 -21.08 -12.14
CA VAL A 46 -1.74 -22.45 -11.69
C VAL A 46 -3.18 -22.64 -11.21
N GLY A 47 -4.07 -21.68 -11.50
CA GLY A 47 -5.49 -21.74 -11.14
C GLY A 47 -5.78 -21.69 -9.64
N LYS A 48 -4.87 -21.13 -8.82
CA LYS A 48 -5.04 -21.04 -7.37
C LYS A 48 -5.41 -19.62 -6.95
N PRO A 49 -6.36 -19.44 -6.02
CA PRO A 49 -6.66 -18.13 -5.47
C PRO A 49 -5.53 -17.64 -4.57
N VAL A 50 -5.39 -16.31 -4.49
CA VAL A 50 -4.39 -15.63 -3.67
C VAL A 50 -5.05 -14.64 -2.72
N GLY A 51 -4.67 -14.73 -1.44
CA GLY A 51 -5.09 -13.80 -0.40
C GLY A 51 -3.92 -13.03 0.17
N ILE A 52 -4.19 -11.90 0.82
CA ILE A 52 -3.19 -11.10 1.52
C ILE A 52 -3.75 -10.56 2.85
N CYS A 53 -2.90 -10.54 3.86
CA CYS A 53 -3.14 -9.91 5.14
C CYS A 53 -2.04 -8.88 5.46
N GLY A 54 -2.31 -8.04 6.46
CA GLY A 54 -1.35 -7.05 6.96
C GLY A 54 -1.79 -5.62 6.67
N GLU A 55 -0.91 -4.67 6.93
CA GLU A 55 -1.26 -3.24 6.92
C GLU A 55 -1.57 -2.73 5.51
N LEU A 56 -0.93 -3.28 4.47
CA LEU A 56 -1.19 -2.87 3.09
C LEU A 56 -2.62 -3.22 2.66
N ALA A 57 -3.15 -4.37 3.10
CA ALA A 57 -4.52 -4.79 2.81
C ALA A 57 -5.57 -3.91 3.54
N GLY A 58 -5.19 -3.30 4.68
CA GLY A 58 -6.03 -2.37 5.43
C GLY A 58 -5.93 -0.91 4.99
N ASP A 59 -4.98 -0.58 4.13
CA ASP A 59 -4.86 0.76 3.53
C ASP A 59 -5.79 0.86 2.30
N PRO A 60 -6.61 1.91 2.14
CA PRO A 60 -7.51 2.01 0.99
C PRO A 60 -6.80 2.05 -0.36
N GLY A 61 -5.66 2.74 -0.43
CA GLY A 61 -4.86 2.81 -1.65
C GLY A 61 -4.21 1.46 -1.93
N GLY A 62 -3.62 0.84 -0.90
CA GLY A 62 -3.06 -0.50 -0.98
C GLY A 62 -4.11 -1.53 -1.43
N ALA A 63 -5.31 -1.49 -0.87
CA ALA A 63 -6.40 -2.40 -1.21
C ALA A 63 -6.88 -2.26 -2.65
N ILE A 64 -6.92 -1.04 -3.21
CA ILE A 64 -7.18 -0.83 -4.64
C ILE A 64 -6.11 -1.49 -5.50
N LEU A 65 -4.84 -1.24 -5.18
CA LEU A 65 -3.74 -1.82 -5.95
C LEU A 65 -3.76 -3.35 -5.88
N LEU A 66 -3.98 -3.92 -4.69
CA LEU A 66 -4.09 -5.38 -4.50
C LEU A 66 -5.26 -5.97 -5.29
N MET A 67 -6.42 -5.31 -5.31
CA MET A 67 -7.54 -5.72 -6.16
C MET A 67 -7.18 -5.63 -7.65
N ALA A 68 -6.50 -4.57 -8.09
CA ALA A 68 -6.06 -4.41 -9.48
C ALA A 68 -5.02 -5.46 -9.89
N MET A 69 -4.13 -5.86 -8.97
CA MET A 69 -3.16 -6.95 -9.15
C MET A 69 -3.83 -8.32 -9.26
N GLY A 70 -5.08 -8.46 -8.81
CA GLY A 70 -5.83 -9.72 -8.85
C GLY A 70 -5.90 -10.47 -7.52
N TYR A 71 -5.64 -9.84 -6.37
CA TYR A 71 -5.85 -10.53 -5.09
C TYR A 71 -7.32 -10.84 -4.85
N ASP A 72 -7.63 -12.13 -4.62
CA ASP A 72 -8.98 -12.65 -4.46
C ASP A 72 -9.56 -12.41 -3.06
N SER A 73 -8.68 -12.23 -2.06
CA SER A 73 -9.11 -11.99 -0.68
C SER A 73 -8.17 -11.04 0.08
N LEU A 74 -8.77 -10.09 0.80
CA LEU A 74 -8.06 -9.13 1.65
C LEU A 74 -8.46 -9.35 3.11
N SER A 75 -7.48 -9.51 3.99
CA SER A 75 -7.66 -9.67 5.43
C SER A 75 -7.01 -8.51 6.18
N MET A 76 -7.76 -7.91 7.11
CA MET A 76 -7.35 -6.71 7.83
C MET A 76 -8.02 -6.62 9.21
N ASN A 77 -7.59 -5.67 10.03
CA ASN A 77 -8.27 -5.40 11.30
C ASN A 77 -9.69 -4.85 11.07
N ALA A 78 -10.59 -5.09 12.04
CA ALA A 78 -12.00 -4.72 11.94
C ALA A 78 -12.23 -3.22 11.70
N ALA A 79 -11.37 -2.36 12.27
CA ALA A 79 -11.46 -0.91 12.11
C ALA A 79 -11.22 -0.44 10.66
N SER A 80 -10.47 -1.21 9.87
CA SER A 80 -10.15 -0.88 8.47
C SER A 80 -11.24 -1.34 7.49
N LEU A 81 -12.04 -2.34 7.87
CA LEU A 81 -13.05 -2.95 6.98
C LEU A 81 -14.05 -1.96 6.36
N PRO A 82 -14.73 -1.07 7.12
CA PRO A 82 -15.74 -0.19 6.53
C PRO A 82 -15.14 0.75 5.47
N LYS A 83 -13.94 1.26 5.76
CA LYS A 83 -13.21 2.20 4.93
C LYS A 83 -12.75 1.56 3.62
N VAL A 84 -12.08 0.42 3.70
CA VAL A 84 -11.59 -0.32 2.52
C VAL A 84 -12.76 -0.80 1.68
N LYS A 85 -13.81 -1.35 2.31
CA LYS A 85 -15.04 -1.76 1.60
C LYS A 85 -15.68 -0.60 0.85
N SER A 86 -15.75 0.58 1.45
CA SER A 86 -16.32 1.77 0.80
C SER A 86 -15.54 2.14 -0.46
N VAL A 87 -14.21 2.15 -0.39
CA VAL A 87 -13.37 2.56 -1.52
C VAL A 87 -13.40 1.53 -2.65
N ILE A 88 -13.21 0.24 -2.35
CA ILE A 88 -13.28 -0.84 -3.35
C ILE A 88 -14.60 -0.83 -4.12
N ARG A 89 -15.72 -0.63 -3.42
CA ARG A 89 -17.06 -0.63 -4.04
C ARG A 89 -17.38 0.60 -4.89
N SER A 90 -16.54 1.63 -4.81
CA SER A 90 -16.82 2.93 -5.40
C SER A 90 -15.84 3.30 -6.52
N VAL A 91 -14.95 2.38 -6.91
CA VAL A 91 -14.00 2.58 -8.01
C VAL A 91 -14.24 1.55 -9.10
N ASP A 92 -14.04 1.98 -10.35
CA ASP A 92 -14.08 1.08 -11.48
C ASP A 92 -12.80 0.23 -11.55
N ARG A 93 -12.95 -1.02 -11.99
CA ARG A 93 -11.81 -1.94 -12.15
C ARG A 93 -10.80 -1.41 -13.16
N GLU A 94 -11.26 -0.84 -14.27
CA GLU A 94 -10.38 -0.24 -15.29
C GLU A 94 -9.57 0.93 -14.73
N TRP A 95 -10.20 1.78 -13.92
CA TRP A 95 -9.50 2.89 -13.26
C TRP A 95 -8.42 2.38 -12.31
N ALA A 96 -8.72 1.35 -11.52
CA ALA A 96 -7.77 0.73 -10.61
C ALA A 96 -6.59 0.09 -11.36
N SER A 97 -6.84 -0.57 -12.50
CA SER A 97 -5.82 -1.13 -13.38
C SER A 97 -4.89 -0.05 -13.96
N ARG A 98 -5.44 1.06 -14.47
CA ARG A 98 -4.62 2.18 -14.97
C ARG A 98 -3.76 2.79 -13.87
N LEU A 99 -4.34 2.99 -12.69
CA LEU A 99 -3.58 3.48 -11.53
C LEU A 99 -2.40 2.54 -11.21
N LEU A 100 -2.63 1.22 -11.22
CA LEU A 100 -1.58 0.23 -11.00
C LEU A 100 -0.48 0.32 -12.07
N GLU A 101 -0.83 0.43 -13.35
CA GLU A 101 0.13 0.59 -14.44
C GLU A 101 1.01 1.84 -14.21
N ASP A 102 0.40 2.98 -13.85
CA ASP A 102 1.11 4.22 -13.58
C ASP A 102 2.08 4.08 -12.39
N VAL A 103 1.64 3.49 -11.27
CA VAL A 103 2.52 3.37 -10.09
C VAL A 103 3.64 2.35 -10.26
N LEU A 104 3.48 1.33 -11.10
CA LEU A 104 4.55 0.35 -11.34
C LEU A 104 5.71 0.92 -12.17
N LEU A 105 5.53 2.08 -12.81
CA LEU A 105 6.59 2.81 -13.52
C LEU A 105 7.42 3.73 -12.60
N LEU A 106 6.99 3.92 -11.36
CA LEU A 106 7.66 4.80 -10.40
C LEU A 106 8.69 4.04 -9.56
N ASP A 107 9.79 4.70 -9.21
CA ASP A 107 10.93 4.12 -8.50
C ASP A 107 11.04 4.54 -7.02
N SER A 108 10.22 5.49 -6.59
CA SER A 108 10.23 6.00 -5.21
C SER A 108 8.98 5.57 -4.43
N PRO A 109 9.12 4.91 -3.26
CA PRO A 109 7.99 4.57 -2.39
C PRO A 109 7.09 5.76 -2.03
N HIS A 110 7.69 6.93 -1.76
CA HIS A 110 6.95 8.12 -1.36
C HIS A 110 6.14 8.72 -2.51
N VAL A 111 6.75 8.87 -3.69
CA VAL A 111 6.08 9.30 -4.92
C VAL A 111 4.92 8.36 -5.27
N ILE A 112 5.12 7.04 -5.17
CA ILE A 112 4.04 6.05 -5.36
C ILE A 112 2.89 6.34 -4.39
N LYS A 113 3.18 6.47 -3.09
CA LYS A 113 2.13 6.73 -2.10
C LYS A 113 1.39 8.04 -2.37
N SER A 114 2.12 9.10 -2.72
CA SER A 114 1.53 10.40 -3.08
C SER A 114 0.68 10.32 -4.33
N CYS A 115 1.09 9.56 -5.35
CA CYS A 115 0.32 9.31 -6.57
C CYS A 115 -1.01 8.62 -6.24
N VAL A 116 -0.97 7.53 -5.49
CA VAL A 116 -2.18 6.79 -5.06
C VAL A 116 -3.11 7.68 -4.23
N ASP A 117 -2.56 8.44 -3.29
CA ASP A 117 -3.35 9.35 -2.45
C ASP A 117 -3.98 10.47 -3.27
N LEU A 118 -3.25 11.06 -4.22
CA LEU A 118 -3.78 12.08 -5.11
C LEU A 118 -4.89 11.52 -6.00
N ALA A 119 -4.69 10.34 -6.58
CA ALA A 119 -5.70 9.66 -7.38
C ALA A 119 -6.99 9.41 -6.57
N LEU A 120 -6.85 8.95 -5.33
CA LEU A 120 -7.98 8.78 -4.40
C LEU A 120 -8.67 10.09 -4.03
N ARG A 121 -7.92 11.19 -3.82
CA ARG A 121 -8.53 12.51 -3.58
C ARG A 121 -9.34 12.97 -4.77
N ASN A 122 -8.78 12.85 -5.98
CA ASN A 122 -9.44 13.27 -7.21
C ASN A 122 -10.69 12.43 -7.50
N ALA A 123 -10.70 11.16 -7.07
CA ALA A 123 -11.87 10.29 -7.13
C ALA A 123 -12.90 10.53 -5.98
N GLY A 124 -12.70 11.53 -5.13
CA GLY A 124 -13.65 11.90 -4.06
C GLY A 124 -13.47 11.14 -2.73
N PHE A 125 -12.40 10.36 -2.58
CA PHE A 125 -12.11 9.56 -1.37
C PHE A 125 -11.19 10.25 -0.37
N GLY A 126 -10.98 11.56 -0.49
CA GLY A 126 -10.09 12.33 0.39
C GLY A 126 -10.37 12.12 1.90
N ARG A 127 -11.64 11.94 2.29
CA ARG A 127 -12.07 11.67 3.68
C ARG A 127 -11.52 10.37 4.27
N TYR A 128 -11.10 9.43 3.42
CA TYR A 128 -10.51 8.16 3.84
C TYR A 128 -8.98 8.23 3.86
N LEU A 129 -8.36 9.32 3.45
CA LEU A 129 -6.92 9.42 3.54
C LEU A 129 -6.53 9.89 4.94
N ARG A 130 -5.59 9.19 5.58
CA ARG A 130 -4.98 9.75 6.78
C ARG A 130 -4.25 11.02 6.35
N PRO A 131 -4.34 12.13 7.10
CA PRO A 131 -3.46 13.26 6.84
C PRO A 131 -2.01 12.77 6.89
N ALA A 132 -1.21 13.17 5.90
CA ALA A 132 0.21 12.86 5.90
C ALA A 132 0.79 13.36 7.23
N LYS A 133 1.43 12.49 8.01
CA LYS A 133 2.23 12.96 9.14
C LYS A 133 3.29 13.89 8.55
N SER A 134 3.24 15.17 8.88
CA SER A 134 4.32 16.11 8.59
C SER A 134 5.58 15.61 9.31
N SER A 135 6.43 14.87 8.60
CA SER A 135 7.77 14.52 9.05
C SER A 135 8.69 15.76 8.97
N GLY A 136 8.31 16.81 9.71
CA GLY A 136 8.99 18.11 9.67
C GLY A 136 8.96 18.88 11.00
N THR A 137 8.19 18.47 12.01
CA THR A 137 8.11 19.24 13.26
C THR A 137 9.21 18.89 14.27
N ALA A 138 10.02 17.84 14.05
CA ALA A 138 11.06 17.43 15.00
C ALA A 138 12.41 18.16 14.84
N MET A 139 12.57 19.05 13.85
CA MET A 139 13.84 19.77 13.63
C MET A 139 13.87 21.20 14.18
N MET A 140 12.76 21.73 14.70
CA MET A 140 12.70 23.13 15.17
C MET A 140 12.92 23.32 16.68
N GLU A 141 13.03 22.23 17.45
CA GLU A 141 13.17 22.29 18.91
C GLU A 141 14.63 22.09 19.41
N GLN A 142 15.59 21.87 18.51
CA GLN A 142 17.02 21.77 18.85
C GLN A 142 17.88 22.97 18.43
N ALA A 143 17.27 24.02 17.85
CA ALA A 143 17.97 25.26 17.49
C ALA A 143 17.73 26.42 18.48
N ALA A 144 17.09 26.14 19.62
CA ALA A 144 16.76 27.13 20.65
C ALA A 144 17.26 26.73 22.04
N SER A 145 18.48 26.19 22.12
CA SER A 145 19.23 26.09 23.38
C SER A 145 20.70 26.40 23.20
#